data_AF-A0A662KCZ2-F1
#
_entry.id   AF-A0A662KCZ2-F1
#
_cell.length_a   1.000
_cell.length_b   1.000
_cell.length_c   1.000
_cell.angle_alpha   90.00
_cell.angle_beta   90.00
_cell.angle_gamma   90.00
#
_symmetry.space_group_name_H-M   'P 1'
#
loop_
_entity.id
_entity.type
_entity.pdbx_description
1 polymer ?
#
loop_
_entity_poly.entity_id
_entity_poly.type
_entity_poly.pdbx_seq_one_letter_code
_entity_poly.pdbx_strand_id
1 'polypeptide(L)'
;MVSIDEIEGSFRKFRSQFWEDVVEVNIEKREKFEKVKARMMESDYFKMVKQFAEERGWKIKDENLTLMVQKEDKDPLELPLVSITEDNKMFIQPWSRVMKELGKIEEG
;
A
#
# COMPACT_ATOMS: atom_id res chain seq x y z
N MET A 1 -11.17 -11.17 11.61
CA MET A 1 -10.79 -11.28 10.20
C MET A 1 -10.97 -9.90 9.60
N VAL A 2 -9.89 -9.32 9.07
CA VAL A 2 -9.89 -8.02 8.41
C VAL A 2 -10.73 -8.10 7.13
N SER A 3 -11.72 -7.23 7.04
CA SER A 3 -12.59 -7.07 5.86
C SER A 3 -12.06 -6.01 4.90
N ILE A 4 -12.48 -6.09 3.64
CA ILE A 4 -12.15 -5.08 2.61
C ILE A 4 -12.68 -3.69 3.03
N ASP A 5 -13.84 -3.63 3.67
CA ASP A 5 -14.45 -2.38 4.15
C ASP A 5 -13.59 -1.70 5.25
N GLU A 6 -13.00 -2.49 6.15
CA GLU A 6 -12.09 -1.98 7.18
C GLU A 6 -10.81 -1.39 6.55
N ILE A 7 -10.26 -2.08 5.53
CA ILE A 7 -9.10 -1.59 4.79
C ILE A 7 -9.45 -0.29 4.04
N GLU A 8 -10.63 -0.19 3.44
CA GLU A 8 -11.09 1.04 2.78
C GLU A 8 -11.18 2.20 3.78
N GLY A 9 -11.75 1.96 4.96
CA GLY A 9 -11.80 2.96 6.04
C GLY A 9 -10.40 3.43 6.44
N SER A 10 -9.45 2.50 6.53
CA SER A 10 -8.04 2.79 6.82
C SER A 10 -7.35 3.56 5.68
N PHE A 11 -7.61 3.20 4.41
CA PHE A 11 -7.14 3.92 3.23
C PHE A 11 -7.58 5.39 3.24
N ARG A 12 -8.86 5.66 3.55
CA ARG A 12 -9.40 7.03 3.59
C ARG A 12 -8.68 7.89 4.63
N LYS A 13 -8.42 7.32 5.82
CA LYS A 13 -7.63 7.98 6.88
C LYS A 13 -6.19 8.20 6.44
N PHE A 14 -5.55 7.18 5.90
CA PHE A 14 -4.19 7.24 5.37
C PHE A 14 -4.04 8.34 4.31
N ARG A 15 -4.94 8.38 3.33
CA ARG A 15 -4.94 9.40 2.28
C ARG A 15 -5.07 10.80 2.90
N SER A 16 -5.97 11.00 3.86
CA SER A 16 -6.14 12.29 4.52
C SER A 16 -4.88 12.71 5.29
N GLN A 17 -4.20 11.77 5.95
CA GLN A 17 -3.01 12.05 6.76
C GLN A 17 -1.77 12.35 5.93
N PHE A 18 -1.60 11.65 4.79
CA PHE A 18 -0.37 11.72 4.01
C PHE A 18 -0.48 12.54 2.73
N TRP A 19 -1.67 13.10 2.40
CA TRP A 19 -1.84 13.90 1.19
C TRP A 19 -0.89 15.09 1.13
N GLU A 20 -0.83 15.88 2.20
CA GLU A 20 0.06 17.05 2.27
C GLU A 20 1.53 16.64 2.23
N ASP A 21 1.90 15.59 2.98
CA ASP A 21 3.26 15.02 2.96
C ASP A 21 3.68 14.62 1.53
N VAL A 22 2.80 14.00 0.75
CA VAL A 22 3.06 13.61 -0.65
C VAL A 22 3.24 14.83 -1.55
N VAL A 23 2.38 15.84 -1.40
CA VAL A 23 2.48 17.08 -2.16
C VAL A 23 3.82 17.78 -1.86
N GLU A 24 4.19 17.90 -0.59
CA GLU A 24 5.46 18.53 -0.18
C GLU A 24 6.68 17.79 -0.73
N VAL A 25 6.69 16.46 -0.65
CA VAL A 25 7.78 15.62 -1.16
C VAL A 25 7.94 15.76 -2.67
N ASN A 26 6.83 15.87 -3.40
CA ASN A 26 6.83 16.01 -4.86
C ASN A 26 7.25 17.39 -5.37
N ILE A 27 7.13 18.43 -4.53
CA ILE A 27 7.45 19.80 -4.93
C ILE A 27 8.95 20.08 -4.76
N GLU A 28 9.55 19.94 -3.56
CA GLU A 28 10.93 20.46 -3.36
C GLU A 28 11.84 19.74 -2.34
N LYS A 29 11.44 18.65 -1.66
CA LYS A 29 12.26 18.12 -0.53
C LYS A 29 12.56 16.62 -0.60
N ARG A 30 13.61 16.25 -1.33
CA ARG A 30 14.20 14.88 -1.30
C ARG A 30 14.57 14.42 0.12
N GLU A 31 14.99 15.34 1.00
CA GLU A 31 15.39 15.01 2.38
C GLU A 31 14.23 14.52 3.27
N LYS A 32 12.98 14.86 2.91
CA LYS A 32 11.77 14.34 3.59
C LYS A 32 11.30 13.01 3.02
N PHE A 33 11.76 12.61 1.83
CA PHE A 33 11.24 11.46 1.10
C PHE A 33 11.29 10.16 1.91
N GLU A 34 12.46 9.79 2.42
CA GLU A 34 12.63 8.56 3.21
C GLU A 34 11.87 8.62 4.55
N LYS A 35 11.75 9.79 5.16
CA LYS A 35 10.97 9.97 6.41
C LYS A 35 9.48 9.76 6.18
N VAL A 36 8.93 10.30 5.09
CA VAL A 36 7.51 10.12 4.72
C VAL A 36 7.26 8.66 4.37
N LYS A 37 8.15 8.05 3.59
CA LYS A 37 8.09 6.63 3.23
C LYS A 37 8.07 5.72 4.47
N ALA A 38 8.96 5.93 5.44
CA ALA A 38 8.98 5.16 6.68
C ALA A 38 7.66 5.29 7.46
N ARG A 39 7.15 6.53 7.64
CA ARG A 39 5.86 6.78 8.30
C ARG A 39 4.69 6.09 7.59
N MET A 40 4.70 6.03 6.26
CA MET A 40 3.68 5.32 5.50
C MET A 40 3.71 3.81 5.75
N MET A 41 4.90 3.21 5.75
CA MET A 41 5.06 1.78 6.02
C MET A 41 4.61 1.38 7.43
N GLU A 42 4.70 2.29 8.40
CA GLU A 42 4.25 2.09 9.78
C GLU A 42 2.75 2.39 9.98
N SER A 43 2.06 2.90 8.96
CA SER A 43 0.66 3.29 9.06
C SER A 43 -0.27 2.09 9.27
N ASP A 44 -1.42 2.36 9.89
CA ASP A 44 -2.47 1.34 10.11
C ASP A 44 -2.98 0.75 8.80
N TYR A 45 -2.95 1.53 7.70
CA TYR A 45 -3.33 1.05 6.38
C TYR A 45 -2.41 -0.07 5.89
N PHE A 46 -1.09 0.15 5.93
CA PHE A 46 -0.12 -0.88 5.55
C PHE A 46 -0.23 -2.12 6.45
N LYS A 47 -0.38 -1.91 7.77
CA LYS A 47 -0.56 -3.02 8.73
C LYS A 47 -1.82 -3.83 8.46
N MET A 48 -2.95 -3.17 8.20
CA MET A 48 -4.22 -3.87 7.90
C MET A 48 -4.15 -4.68 6.61
N VAL A 49 -3.51 -4.14 5.56
CA VAL A 49 -3.33 -4.89 4.31
C VAL A 49 -2.44 -6.11 4.53
N LYS A 50 -1.38 -6.01 5.34
CA LYS A 50 -0.56 -7.16 5.70
C LYS A 50 -1.36 -8.20 6.48
N GLN A 51 -2.08 -7.77 7.52
CA GLN A 51 -2.90 -8.68 8.32
C GLN A 51 -3.97 -9.38 7.47
N PHE A 52 -4.58 -8.67 6.52
CA PHE A 52 -5.55 -9.25 5.58
C PHE A 52 -4.96 -10.39 4.75
N ALA A 53 -3.72 -10.23 4.30
CA ALA A 53 -2.99 -11.24 3.53
C ALA A 53 -2.53 -12.41 4.42
N GLU A 54 -2.02 -12.15 5.62
CA GLU A 54 -1.63 -13.18 6.60
C GLU A 54 -2.81 -14.06 7.01
N GLU A 55 -3.96 -13.47 7.32
CA GLU A 55 -5.18 -14.19 7.69
C GLU A 55 -5.70 -15.11 6.58
N ARG A 56 -5.30 -14.85 5.33
CA ARG A 56 -5.63 -15.67 4.15
C ARG A 56 -4.51 -16.64 3.76
N GLY A 57 -3.45 -16.74 4.58
CA GLY A 57 -2.31 -17.62 4.34
C GLY A 57 -1.40 -17.17 3.19
N TRP A 58 -1.49 -15.91 2.75
CA TRP A 58 -0.65 -15.41 1.67
C TRP A 58 0.75 -15.10 2.18
N LYS A 59 1.76 -15.41 1.36
CA LYS A 59 3.14 -15.00 1.66
C LYS A 59 3.30 -13.52 1.34
N ILE A 60 3.82 -12.77 2.30
CA ILE A 60 4.07 -11.34 2.15
C ILE A 60 5.59 -11.13 2.05
N LYS A 61 6.00 -10.35 1.06
CA LYS A 61 7.33 -9.77 1.03
C LYS A 61 7.20 -8.24 1.00
N ASP A 62 7.76 -7.60 2.01
CA ASP A 62 7.81 -6.16 2.12
C ASP A 62 8.88 -5.59 1.16
N GLU A 63 8.43 -5.04 0.05
CA GLU A 63 9.30 -4.30 -0.88
C GLU A 63 8.98 -2.81 -0.80
N ASN A 64 9.37 -2.21 0.33
CA ASN A 64 9.13 -0.80 0.63
C ASN A 64 7.63 -0.43 0.71
N LEU A 65 7.14 0.30 -0.30
CA LEU A 65 5.76 0.80 -0.39
C LEU A 65 4.85 -0.15 -1.19
N THR A 66 5.41 -1.22 -1.71
CA THR A 66 4.71 -2.30 -2.42
C THR A 66 4.70 -3.54 -1.53
N LEU A 67 3.54 -4.14 -1.38
CA LEU A 67 3.41 -5.45 -0.74
C LEU A 67 3.35 -6.49 -1.85
N MET A 68 4.30 -7.42 -1.90
CA MET A 68 4.16 -8.60 -2.75
C MET A 68 3.40 -9.66 -1.98
N VAL A 69 2.28 -10.09 -2.54
CA VAL A 69 1.39 -11.09 -1.97
C VAL A 69 1.33 -12.30 -2.88
N GLN A 70 1.59 -13.48 -2.34
CA GLN A 70 1.54 -14.74 -3.09
C GLN A 70 0.53 -15.69 -2.45
N LYS A 71 -0.47 -16.08 -3.23
CA LYS A 71 -1.36 -17.21 -2.95
C LYS A 71 -0.68 -18.51 -3.43
N GLU A 72 -0.87 -19.61 -2.70
CA GLU A 72 -0.24 -20.90 -3.02
C GLU A 72 -0.36 -21.26 -4.51
N ASP A 73 0.74 -21.76 -5.08
CA ASP A 73 0.86 -22.16 -6.50
C ASP A 73 0.56 -21.09 -7.55
N LYS A 74 0.54 -19.81 -7.17
CA LYS A 74 0.42 -18.67 -8.10
C LYS A 74 1.65 -17.79 -8.13
N ASP A 75 1.77 -17.04 -9.22
CA ASP A 75 2.75 -15.97 -9.32
C ASP A 75 2.48 -14.90 -8.24
N PRO A 76 3.54 -14.32 -7.63
CA PRO A 76 3.40 -13.20 -6.73
C PRO A 76 2.69 -12.03 -7.42
N LEU A 77 1.70 -11.45 -6.75
CA LEU A 77 1.02 -10.26 -7.19
C LEU A 77 1.57 -9.06 -6.41
N GLU A 78 1.92 -8.01 -7.15
CA GLU A 78 2.29 -6.74 -6.56
C GLU A 78 1.03 -5.98 -6.15
N LEU A 79 0.98 -5.59 -4.88
CA LEU A 79 -0.03 -4.70 -4.33
C LEU A 79 0.62 -3.34 -4.05
N PRO A 80 0.69 -2.44 -5.06
CA PRO A 80 1.27 -1.12 -4.86
C PRO A 80 0.29 -0.26 -4.06
N LEU A 81 0.62 0.01 -2.80
CA LEU A 81 -0.16 0.91 -1.95
C LEU A 81 0.19 2.37 -2.25
N VAL A 82 1.48 2.62 -2.51
CA VAL A 82 2.02 3.91 -2.95
C VAL A 82 3.05 3.62 -4.05
N SER A 83 3.03 4.41 -5.12
CA SER A 83 4.01 4.29 -6.20
C SER A 83 5.02 5.43 -6.16
N ILE A 84 6.24 5.11 -6.55
CA ILE A 84 7.33 6.06 -6.74
C ILE A 84 7.71 6.01 -8.22
N THR A 85 7.70 7.16 -8.90
CA THR A 85 8.16 7.26 -10.30
C THR A 85 9.67 7.39 -10.37
N GLU A 86 10.24 7.21 -11.56
CA GLU A 86 11.67 7.42 -11.84
C GLU A 86 12.14 8.83 -11.43
N ASP A 87 11.27 9.83 -11.56
CA ASP A 87 11.49 11.21 -11.09
C ASP A 87 11.53 11.39 -9.56
N ASN A 88 11.43 10.32 -8.76
CA ASN A 88 11.20 10.33 -7.31
C ASN A 88 9.91 11.07 -6.88
N LYS A 89 8.84 10.97 -7.68
CA LYS A 89 7.53 11.46 -7.27
C LYS A 89 6.71 10.33 -6.66
N MET A 90 6.09 10.62 -5.53
CA MET A 90 5.27 9.70 -4.75
C MET A 90 3.78 9.89 -5.07
N PHE A 91 3.05 8.78 -5.19
CA PHE A 91 1.61 8.79 -5.47
C PHE A 91 0.92 7.71 -4.65
N ILE A 92 -0.04 8.11 -3.81
CA ILE A 92 -0.93 7.16 -3.13
C ILE A 92 -1.83 6.52 -4.19
N GLN A 93 -1.81 5.19 -4.31
CA GLN A 93 -2.61 4.52 -5.33
C GLN A 93 -4.10 4.68 -5.02
N PRO A 94 -4.96 4.92 -6.03
CA PRO A 94 -6.40 4.98 -5.82
C PRO A 94 -6.91 3.66 -5.25
N TRP A 95 -7.87 3.75 -4.31
CA TRP A 95 -8.49 2.56 -3.70
C TRP A 95 -9.05 1.58 -4.72
N SER A 96 -9.67 2.08 -5.80
CA SER A 96 -10.19 1.25 -6.88
C SER A 96 -9.13 0.37 -7.54
N ARG A 97 -7.88 0.84 -7.62
CA ARG A 97 -6.76 0.05 -8.15
C ARG A 97 -6.33 -1.02 -7.15
N VAL A 98 -6.22 -0.66 -5.87
CA VAL A 98 -5.87 -1.61 -4.80
C VAL A 98 -6.93 -2.71 -4.70
N MET A 99 -8.21 -2.33 -4.71
CA MET A 99 -9.34 -3.28 -4.71
C MET A 99 -9.30 -4.21 -5.93
N LYS A 100 -8.97 -3.69 -7.13
CA LYS A 100 -8.83 -4.53 -8.32
C LYS A 100 -7.75 -5.59 -8.14
N GLU A 101 -6.60 -5.23 -7.59
CA GLU A 101 -5.51 -6.19 -7.34
C GLU A 101 -5.89 -7.18 -6.22
N LEU A 102 -6.55 -6.73 -5.14
CA LEU A 102 -7.08 -7.63 -4.11
C LEU A 102 -8.10 -8.64 -4.66
N GLY A 103 -9.01 -8.18 -5.53
CA GLY A 103 -10.03 -9.02 -6.17
C GLY A 103 -9.44 -10.10 -7.08
N LYS A 104 -8.38 -9.79 -7.84
CA LYS A 104 -7.67 -10.79 -8.65
C LYS A 104 -7.09 -11.93 -7.80
N ILE A 105 -6.75 -11.67 -6.54
CA ILE A 105 -6.19 -12.68 -5.64
C ILE A 105 -7.32 -13.53 -5.01
N GLU A 106 -8.51 -12.96 -4.80
CA GLU A 106 -9.69 -13.71 -4.32
C GLU A 106 -10.28 -14.63 -5.40
N GLU A 107 -10.40 -14.17 -6.65
CA GLU A 107 -10.92 -14.95 -7.78
C GLU A 107 -9.93 -15.98 -8.35
N GLY A 108 -8.66 -15.87 -7.94
CA GLY A 108 -7.57 -16.72 -8.41
C GLY A 108 -7.60 -18.11 -7.79
#